data_AF-A0A507BTZ2-F1
#
_entry.id   AF-A0A507BTZ2-F1
#
_cell.length_a   1.000
_cell.length_b   1.000
_cell.length_c   1.000
_cell.angle_alpha   90.00
_cell.angle_beta   90.00
_cell.angle_gamma   90.00
#
_symmetry.space_group_name_H-M   'P 1'
#
loop_
_entity.id
_entity.type
_entity.pdbx_description
1 polymer ?
#
loop_
_entity_poly.entity_id
_entity_poly.type
_entity_poly.pdbx_seq_one_letter_code
_entity_poly.pdbx_strand_id
1 'polypeptide(L)'
;MQKWTSKEYLQSKLHNDVTVTVTPNGLADAILDDKFVLPHELKMPIGDVLDRITNSEKHDDDAVFYVQSQNNNMGIDADFSVLFQDIPQDIPFMTEALGRSPDAVNLWIGNSRAVTSCHKDHYENMYVVLAGSKTFTLIPPTEAWCLSGTPVIRKSETYTSLRLSSIESIFPVAKYQPSNLQFDGLTQWSIVDVEPSQNTPWIPVNVIDPGSKYPWFSEYCRPHTVMLHAGDMLYLPSLWFHHVQQTSEPLDGFSAAIAINYWYDMSFDVKHAYFLFVKDLESKLHQDTNM
;
A
#
# COMPACT_ATOMS: atom_id res chain seq x y z
N MET A 1 22.08 4.16 11.21
CA MET A 1 20.96 3.22 10.98
C MET A 1 20.81 2.13 12.05
N GLN A 2 21.81 1.85 12.91
CA GLN A 2 21.69 0.85 14.01
C GLN A 2 20.75 1.23 15.18
N LYS A 3 20.21 2.46 15.23
CA LYS A 3 19.39 2.87 16.39
C LYS A 3 18.01 2.21 16.40
N TRP A 4 17.34 2.18 15.25
CA TRP A 4 15.97 1.67 15.13
C TRP A 4 15.90 0.14 15.05
N THR A 5 17.05 -0.53 15.07
CA THR A 5 17.15 -1.98 15.22
C THR A 5 17.16 -2.43 16.67
N SER A 6 17.05 -1.52 17.65
CA SER A 6 16.96 -1.83 19.09
C SER A 6 15.59 -1.49 19.65
N LYS A 7 14.95 -2.49 20.26
CA LYS A 7 13.67 -2.34 20.95
C LYS A 7 13.77 -1.34 22.10
N GLU A 8 14.83 -1.42 22.89
CA GLU A 8 15.09 -0.52 24.02
C GLU A 8 15.21 0.92 23.54
N TYR A 9 15.91 1.16 22.41
CA TYR A 9 16.00 2.49 21.85
C TYR A 9 14.63 3.03 21.46
N LEU A 10 13.84 2.27 20.69
CA LEU A 10 12.51 2.69 20.26
C LEU A 10 11.58 2.96 21.45
N GLN A 11 11.58 2.10 22.47
CA GLN A 11 10.81 2.31 23.71
C GLN A 11 11.30 3.54 24.50
N SER A 12 12.60 3.81 24.49
CA SER A 12 13.16 4.99 25.17
C SER A 12 12.82 6.31 24.47
N LYS A 13 12.37 6.28 23.22
CA LYS A 13 12.00 7.47 22.44
C LYS A 13 10.49 7.64 22.34
N LEU A 14 9.76 6.56 22.10
CA LEU A 14 8.31 6.56 21.90
C LEU A 14 7.61 6.19 23.21
N HIS A 15 7.42 7.20 24.07
CA HIS A 15 6.79 7.00 25.38
C HIS A 15 5.25 6.95 25.32
N ASN A 16 4.65 7.52 24.29
CA ASN A 16 3.21 7.51 24.06
C ASN A 16 2.83 6.29 23.21
N ASP A 17 1.56 5.92 23.28
CA ASP A 17 1.00 4.90 22.39
C ASP A 17 1.06 5.37 20.94
N VAL A 18 1.44 4.45 20.06
CA VAL A 18 1.55 4.67 18.61
C VAL A 18 0.41 4.01 17.87
N THR A 19 -0.04 4.61 16.79
CA THR A 19 -1.01 4.03 15.88
C THR A 19 -0.41 2.82 15.15
N VAL A 20 -1.12 1.70 15.25
CA VAL A 20 -0.83 0.45 14.54
C VAL A 20 -2.12 -0.06 13.90
N THR A 21 -1.98 -0.71 12.75
CA THR A 21 -3.09 -1.37 12.07
C THR A 21 -3.01 -2.88 12.28
N VAL A 22 -4.17 -3.51 12.38
CA VAL A 22 -4.31 -4.95 12.62
C VAL A 22 -5.29 -5.56 11.63
N THR A 23 -4.90 -6.69 11.05
CA THR A 23 -5.71 -7.47 10.11
C THR A 23 -5.65 -8.95 10.46
N PRO A 24 -6.66 -9.75 10.10
CA PRO A 24 -6.61 -11.20 10.32
C PRO A 24 -5.60 -11.92 9.42
N ASN A 25 -5.25 -11.33 8.28
CA ASN A 25 -4.59 -12.01 7.16
C ASN A 25 -3.45 -11.20 6.54
N GLY A 26 -3.13 -10.02 7.09
CA GLY A 26 -2.08 -9.14 6.58
C GLY A 26 -2.49 -8.25 5.40
N LEU A 27 -3.74 -8.31 4.96
CA LEU A 27 -4.26 -7.53 3.85
C LEU A 27 -4.98 -6.28 4.37
N ALA A 28 -4.24 -5.18 4.49
CA ALA A 28 -4.83 -3.86 4.72
C ALA A 28 -5.12 -3.18 3.37
N ASP A 29 -6.17 -2.35 3.33
CA ASP A 29 -6.53 -1.53 2.16
C ASP A 29 -6.63 -2.40 0.90
N ALA A 30 -7.45 -3.46 0.98
CA ALA A 30 -7.53 -4.50 -0.04
C ALA A 30 -8.99 -4.86 -0.38
N ILE A 31 -9.18 -5.50 -1.53
CA ILE A 31 -10.51 -5.96 -1.96
C ILE A 31 -10.78 -7.35 -1.40
N LEU A 32 -11.82 -7.46 -0.58
CA LEU A 32 -12.36 -8.72 -0.07
C LEU A 32 -13.88 -8.73 -0.22
N ASP A 33 -14.44 -9.81 -0.77
CA ASP A 33 -15.88 -10.00 -0.97
C ASP A 33 -16.59 -8.78 -1.58
N ASP A 34 -16.01 -8.22 -2.65
CA ASP A 34 -16.48 -7.03 -3.37
C ASP A 34 -16.58 -5.74 -2.50
N LYS A 35 -15.77 -5.64 -1.44
CA LYS A 35 -15.62 -4.44 -0.61
C LYS A 35 -14.15 -4.01 -0.53
N PHE A 36 -13.92 -2.71 -0.40
CA PHE A 36 -12.60 -2.18 -0.02
C PHE A 36 -12.51 -2.18 1.50
N VAL A 37 -11.67 -3.05 2.06
CA VAL A 37 -11.61 -3.32 3.50
C VAL A 37 -10.40 -2.63 4.12
N LEU A 38 -10.69 -1.65 4.97
CA LEU A 38 -9.72 -0.97 5.83
C LEU A 38 -9.28 -1.89 6.98
N PRO A 39 -8.03 -1.77 7.45
CA PRO A 39 -7.60 -2.49 8.64
C PRO A 39 -8.29 -1.97 9.91
N HIS A 40 -8.18 -2.73 11.00
CA HIS A 40 -8.55 -2.24 12.32
C HIS A 40 -7.42 -1.37 12.89
N GLU A 41 -7.70 -0.12 13.23
CA GLU A 41 -6.71 0.80 13.80
C GLU A 41 -6.86 0.92 15.32
N LEU A 42 -5.74 0.88 16.04
CA LEU A 42 -5.69 1.15 17.48
C LEU A 42 -4.35 1.79 17.87
N LYS A 43 -4.30 2.33 19.09
CA LYS A 43 -3.08 2.82 19.72
C LYS A 43 -2.58 1.87 20.80
N MET A 44 -1.28 1.62 20.85
CA MET A 44 -0.64 0.84 21.92
C MET A 44 0.85 1.17 22.07
N PRO A 45 1.51 0.78 23.17
CA PRO A 45 2.94 1.01 23.37
C PRO A 45 3.79 0.36 22.27
N ILE A 46 4.83 1.05 21.79
CA ILE A 46 5.70 0.52 20.72
C ILE A 46 6.30 -0.85 21.09
N GLY A 47 6.64 -1.07 22.37
CA GLY A 47 7.18 -2.35 22.83
C GLY A 47 6.24 -3.52 22.53
N ASP A 48 4.94 -3.33 22.79
CA ASP A 48 3.91 -4.32 22.55
C ASP A 48 3.68 -4.52 21.04
N VAL A 49 3.72 -3.44 20.26
CA VAL A 49 3.66 -3.52 18.78
C VAL A 49 4.78 -4.41 18.25
N LEU A 50 6.02 -4.17 18.67
CA LEU A 50 7.20 -4.93 18.20
C LEU A 50 7.12 -6.41 18.61
N ASP A 51 6.62 -6.71 19.82
CA ASP A 51 6.36 -8.08 20.25
C ASP A 51 5.28 -8.77 19.41
N ARG A 52 4.19 -8.05 19.10
CA ARG A 52 3.09 -8.57 18.28
C ARG A 52 3.52 -8.79 16.82
N ILE A 53 4.30 -7.89 16.24
CA ILE A 53 4.90 -8.06 14.91
C ILE A 53 5.78 -9.31 14.87
N THR A 54 6.64 -9.49 15.87
CA THR A 54 7.55 -10.66 15.95
C THR A 54 6.77 -11.96 16.12
N ASN A 55 5.72 -11.97 16.95
CA ASN A 55 5.00 -13.19 17.28
C ASN A 55 4.01 -13.60 16.18
N SER A 56 3.37 -12.65 15.50
CA SER A 56 2.38 -12.96 14.46
C SER A 56 2.98 -13.64 13.22
N GLU A 57 4.31 -13.69 13.08
CA GLU A 57 4.96 -14.44 12.00
C GLU A 57 5.11 -15.94 12.31
N LYS A 58 4.85 -16.37 13.56
CA LYS A 58 5.03 -17.76 14.00
C LYS A 58 3.82 -18.65 13.68
N HIS A 59 2.62 -18.08 13.61
CA HIS A 59 1.39 -18.81 13.38
C HIS A 59 0.50 -18.06 12.37
N ASP A 60 0.04 -18.79 11.35
CA ASP A 60 -0.76 -18.22 10.26
C ASP A 60 -2.14 -17.70 10.69
N ASP A 61 -2.65 -18.19 11.82
CA ASP A 61 -3.94 -17.79 12.39
C ASP A 61 -3.86 -16.53 13.27
N ASP A 62 -2.64 -16.06 13.60
CA ASP A 62 -2.47 -14.87 14.43
C ASP A 62 -2.84 -13.60 13.66
N ALA A 63 -3.32 -12.59 14.38
CA ALA A 63 -3.55 -11.28 13.78
C ALA A 63 -2.23 -10.62 13.36
N VAL A 64 -2.22 -9.97 12.20
CA VAL A 64 -1.04 -9.32 11.61
C VAL A 64 -1.04 -7.85 11.99
N PHE A 65 0.06 -7.39 12.58
CA PHE A 65 0.27 -6.01 13.02
C PHE A 65 1.19 -5.28 12.03
N TYR A 66 0.84 -4.05 11.66
CA TYR A 66 1.63 -3.25 10.74
C TYR A 66 1.54 -1.75 11.07
N VAL A 67 2.69 -1.12 11.29
CA VAL A 67 2.83 0.34 11.30
C VAL A 67 2.89 0.80 9.85
N GLN A 68 1.82 1.42 9.38
CA GLN A 68 1.64 1.77 7.96
C GLN A 68 0.84 3.05 7.72
N SER A 69 0.66 3.90 8.73
CA SER A 69 -0.10 5.13 8.55
C SER A 69 0.60 6.07 7.56
N GLN A 70 -0.03 6.31 6.41
CA GLN A 70 0.56 7.06 5.28
C GLN A 70 0.20 8.55 5.30
N ASN A 71 0.03 9.12 6.49
CA ASN A 71 -0.48 10.47 6.71
C ASN A 71 0.57 11.39 7.33
N ASN A 72 1.82 11.28 6.86
CA ASN A 72 2.97 11.95 7.46
C ASN A 72 3.15 11.54 8.93
N ASN A 73 3.24 10.22 9.18
CA ASN A 73 3.27 9.69 10.55
C ASN A 73 4.56 10.02 11.33
N MET A 74 5.54 10.64 10.67
CA MET A 74 6.73 11.25 11.27
C MET A 74 6.67 12.80 11.32
N GLY A 75 5.56 13.40 10.90
CA GLY A 75 5.35 14.84 10.88
C GLY A 75 5.26 15.46 12.28
N ILE A 76 5.15 16.79 12.33
CA ILE A 76 4.97 17.52 13.59
C ILE A 76 3.64 17.06 14.23
N ASP A 77 3.68 16.75 15.53
CA ASP A 77 2.57 16.19 16.33
C ASP A 77 2.13 14.74 16.00
N ALA A 78 2.83 14.05 15.08
CA ALA A 78 2.58 12.64 14.80
C ALA A 78 3.25 11.69 15.81
N ASP A 79 2.76 10.46 15.88
CA ASP A 79 3.20 9.44 16.84
C ASP A 79 4.71 9.16 16.77
N PHE A 80 5.32 9.25 15.58
CA PHE A 80 6.74 8.96 15.36
C PHE A 80 7.62 10.21 15.17
N SER A 81 7.08 11.40 15.43
CA SER A 81 7.76 12.69 15.25
C SER A 81 9.15 12.76 15.92
N VAL A 82 9.29 12.20 17.11
CA VAL A 82 10.56 12.17 17.87
C VAL A 82 11.68 11.38 17.19
N LEU A 83 11.34 10.48 16.26
CA LEU A 83 12.32 9.71 15.50
C LEU A 83 12.85 10.51 14.30
N PHE A 84 12.16 11.56 13.86
CA PHE A 84 12.58 12.39 12.73
C PHE A 84 13.99 12.97 12.90
N GLN A 85 14.43 13.21 14.14
CA GLN A 85 15.80 13.67 14.44
C GLN A 85 16.91 12.68 14.05
N ASP A 86 16.59 11.40 13.83
CA ASP A 86 17.55 10.37 13.47
C ASP A 86 17.76 10.23 11.96
N ILE A 87 16.97 10.94 11.15
CA ILE A 87 16.98 10.87 9.69
C ILE A 87 17.14 12.27 9.06
N PRO A 88 17.57 12.37 7.79
CA PRO A 88 17.54 13.62 7.05
C PRO A 88 16.12 14.18 6.96
N GLN A 89 15.99 15.51 6.89
CA GLN A 89 14.67 16.13 6.70
C GLN A 89 14.11 15.89 5.29
N ASP A 90 15.00 15.70 4.32
CA ASP A 90 14.70 15.45 2.92
C ASP A 90 15.79 14.60 2.25
N ILE A 91 15.64 14.35 0.94
CA ILE A 91 16.66 13.71 0.11
C ILE A 91 17.26 14.80 -0.78
N PRO A 92 18.47 15.33 -0.49
CA PRO A 92 18.93 16.59 -1.08
C PRO A 92 18.91 16.65 -2.61
N PHE A 93 19.34 15.57 -3.28
CA PHE A 93 19.34 15.53 -4.74
C PHE A 93 17.92 15.51 -5.32
N MET A 94 16.96 14.94 -4.60
CA MET A 94 15.56 14.89 -5.03
C MET A 94 14.89 16.24 -4.82
N THR A 95 15.14 16.88 -3.67
CA THR A 95 14.68 18.25 -3.38
C THR A 95 15.20 19.23 -4.43
N GLU A 96 16.48 19.12 -4.80
CA GLU A 96 17.08 19.92 -5.88
C GLU A 96 16.41 19.64 -7.23
N ALA A 97 16.23 18.37 -7.60
CA ALA A 97 15.64 17.98 -8.88
C ALA A 97 14.17 18.39 -9.04
N LEU A 98 13.37 18.30 -7.98
CA LEU A 98 11.94 18.65 -7.99
C LEU A 98 11.67 20.11 -7.64
N GLY A 99 12.66 20.81 -7.09
CA GLY A 99 12.53 22.20 -6.60
C GLY A 99 11.55 22.35 -5.44
N ARG A 100 11.30 21.29 -4.66
CA ARG A 100 10.39 21.28 -3.51
C ARG A 100 10.84 20.29 -2.43
N SER A 101 10.50 20.59 -1.18
CA SER A 101 10.68 19.68 -0.04
C SER A 101 9.59 18.59 -0.02
N PRO A 102 9.80 17.48 0.69
CA PRO A 102 8.78 16.44 0.82
C PRO A 102 7.55 16.95 1.60
N ASP A 103 6.36 16.56 1.16
CA ASP A 103 5.08 16.81 1.80
C ASP A 103 4.86 15.91 3.02
N ALA A 104 5.41 14.70 2.97
CA ALA A 104 5.28 13.71 4.05
C ALA A 104 6.51 12.81 4.16
N VAL A 105 6.79 12.39 5.39
CA VAL A 105 7.73 11.30 5.69
C VAL A 105 6.98 10.25 6.51
N ASN A 106 7.00 9.00 6.04
CA ASN A 106 6.31 7.90 6.72
C ASN A 106 7.29 6.80 7.14
N LEU A 107 7.05 6.26 8.32
CA LEU A 107 7.69 5.09 8.90
C LEU A 107 6.82 3.85 8.69
N TRP A 108 7.49 2.75 8.34
CA TRP A 108 6.90 1.44 8.11
C TRP A 108 7.60 0.39 8.97
N ILE A 109 6.84 -0.36 9.76
CA ILE A 109 7.35 -1.48 10.59
C ILE A 109 6.34 -2.63 10.55
N GLY A 110 6.72 -3.77 9.97
CA GLY A 110 5.86 -4.95 9.84
C GLY A 110 6.64 -6.25 9.67
N ASN A 111 5.94 -7.37 9.55
CA ASN A 111 6.53 -8.68 9.25
C ASN A 111 6.15 -9.16 7.84
N SER A 112 6.58 -10.36 7.45
CA SER A 112 6.35 -10.87 6.09
C SER A 112 4.89 -11.12 5.72
N ARG A 113 3.99 -11.22 6.71
CA ARG A 113 2.56 -11.44 6.47
C ARG A 113 1.84 -10.15 6.07
N ALA A 114 2.34 -8.98 6.44
CA ALA A 114 1.74 -7.70 6.08
C ALA A 114 2.06 -7.33 4.62
N VAL A 115 1.00 -7.18 3.81
CA VAL A 115 1.08 -6.92 2.36
C VAL A 115 0.27 -5.66 2.01
N THR A 116 0.85 -4.80 1.18
CA THR A 116 0.16 -3.66 0.61
C THR A 116 -0.36 -4.02 -0.78
N SER A 117 -1.68 -3.95 -0.96
CA SER A 117 -2.34 -4.30 -2.22
C SER A 117 -1.95 -3.34 -3.36
N CYS A 118 -2.22 -3.74 -4.61
CA CYS A 118 -1.83 -2.94 -5.78
C CYS A 118 -2.57 -1.60 -5.80
N HIS A 119 -1.84 -0.50 -5.84
CA HIS A 119 -2.37 0.85 -5.93
C HIS A 119 -1.36 1.79 -6.59
N LYS A 120 -1.70 3.06 -6.74
CA LYS A 120 -0.80 4.12 -7.22
C LYS A 120 -0.96 5.39 -6.40
N ASP A 121 0.11 6.17 -6.32
CA ASP A 121 0.13 7.46 -5.63
C ASP A 121 0.32 8.62 -6.60
N HIS A 122 -0.11 9.82 -6.17
CA HIS A 122 0.18 11.08 -6.85
C HIS A 122 1.45 11.74 -6.28
N TYR A 123 2.43 10.94 -5.86
CA TYR A 123 3.67 11.39 -5.24
C TYR A 123 4.88 10.81 -5.95
N GLU A 124 5.94 11.59 -6.06
CA GLU A 124 7.28 11.10 -6.30
C GLU A 124 7.81 10.50 -4.99
N ASN A 125 8.02 9.19 -4.95
CA ASN A 125 8.25 8.45 -3.71
C ASN A 125 9.70 7.97 -3.61
N MET A 126 10.45 8.48 -2.63
CA MET A 126 11.79 7.99 -2.30
C MET A 126 11.68 6.99 -1.14
N TYR A 127 11.71 5.70 -1.46
CA TYR A 127 11.51 4.61 -0.51
C TYR A 127 12.84 4.01 -0.07
N VAL A 128 13.13 3.99 1.24
CA VAL A 128 14.41 3.57 1.82
C VAL A 128 14.19 2.41 2.79
N VAL A 129 14.91 1.30 2.60
CA VAL A 129 14.85 0.16 3.53
C VAL A 129 15.94 0.29 4.58
N LEU A 130 15.56 0.18 5.85
CA LEU A 130 16.45 0.30 7.01
C LEU A 130 16.79 -1.06 7.63
N ALA A 131 15.87 -2.01 7.57
CA ALA A 131 16.03 -3.38 8.06
C ALA A 131 15.13 -4.34 7.26
N GLY A 132 15.58 -5.58 7.10
CA GLY A 132 14.91 -6.62 6.33
C GLY A 132 14.93 -6.35 4.82
N SER A 133 13.84 -6.70 4.14
CA SER A 133 13.68 -6.42 2.70
C SER A 133 12.26 -6.01 2.34
N LYS A 134 12.14 -5.33 1.19
CA LYS A 134 10.87 -4.96 0.54
C LYS A 134 10.89 -5.43 -0.91
N THR A 135 9.85 -6.14 -1.32
CA THR A 135 9.68 -6.62 -2.69
C THR A 135 8.52 -5.89 -3.34
N PHE A 136 8.82 -5.10 -4.36
CA PHE A 136 7.85 -4.35 -5.14
C PHE A 136 7.54 -5.09 -6.44
N THR A 137 6.25 -5.23 -6.74
CA THR A 137 5.75 -5.56 -8.08
C THR A 137 5.23 -4.27 -8.70
N LEU A 138 5.93 -3.77 -9.71
CA LEU A 138 5.73 -2.45 -10.31
C LEU A 138 5.13 -2.58 -11.71
N ILE A 139 4.14 -1.74 -12.02
CA ILE A 139 3.49 -1.70 -13.33
C ILE A 139 3.45 -0.23 -13.78
N PRO A 140 3.99 0.08 -14.97
CA PRO A 140 4.08 1.46 -15.42
C PRO A 140 2.68 2.02 -15.73
N PRO A 141 2.48 3.35 -15.65
CA PRO A 141 1.20 3.99 -15.99
C PRO A 141 0.72 3.70 -17.41
N THR A 142 1.64 3.39 -18.35
CA THR A 142 1.33 3.02 -19.73
C THR A 142 0.70 1.63 -19.86
N GLU A 143 0.82 0.79 -18.83
CA GLU A 143 0.21 -0.54 -18.74
C GLU A 143 -1.04 -0.53 -17.86
N ALA A 144 -1.54 0.63 -17.41
CA ALA A 144 -2.72 0.68 -16.54
C ALA A 144 -3.94 -0.07 -17.12
N TRP A 145 -4.08 -0.07 -18.45
CA TRP A 145 -5.17 -0.74 -19.17
C TRP A 145 -5.20 -2.27 -18.98
N CYS A 146 -4.10 -2.93 -18.62
CA CYS A 146 -4.11 -4.38 -18.31
C CYS A 146 -4.54 -4.69 -16.87
N LEU A 147 -4.71 -3.67 -16.02
CA LEU A 147 -5.24 -3.83 -14.66
C LEU A 147 -6.76 -3.94 -14.63
N SER A 148 -7.42 -3.63 -15.75
CA SER A 148 -8.87 -3.75 -15.88
C SER A 148 -9.29 -5.21 -16.14
N GLY A 149 -10.55 -5.50 -15.82
CA GLY A 149 -11.19 -6.79 -16.03
C GLY A 149 -11.33 -7.20 -17.50
N THR A 150 -11.82 -8.42 -17.71
CA THR A 150 -12.04 -8.98 -19.05
C THR A 150 -12.88 -8.04 -19.93
N PRO A 151 -12.44 -7.73 -21.16
CA PRO A 151 -13.27 -7.02 -22.12
C PRO A 151 -14.55 -7.80 -22.44
N VAL A 152 -15.71 -7.16 -22.39
CA VAL A 152 -16.95 -7.73 -22.90
C VAL A 152 -17.06 -7.41 -24.39
N ILE A 153 -16.82 -8.41 -25.24
CA ILE A 153 -17.09 -8.30 -26.68
C ILE A 153 -18.59 -8.50 -26.90
N ARG A 154 -19.29 -7.47 -27.36
CA ARG A 154 -20.68 -7.58 -27.83
C ARG A 154 -20.68 -7.64 -29.35
N LYS A 155 -21.19 -8.75 -29.89
CA LYS A 155 -21.42 -8.91 -31.33
C LYS A 155 -22.89 -8.68 -31.63
N SER A 156 -23.19 -7.76 -32.54
CA SER A 156 -24.48 -7.64 -33.23
C SER A 156 -24.32 -8.11 -34.69
N GLU A 157 -25.42 -8.17 -35.43
CA GLU A 157 -25.41 -8.52 -36.87
C GLU A 157 -24.67 -7.47 -37.73
N THR A 158 -24.50 -6.24 -37.24
CA THR A 158 -23.95 -5.11 -38.00
C THR A 158 -22.63 -4.57 -37.45
N TYR A 159 -22.27 -4.87 -36.19
CA TYR A 159 -21.01 -4.43 -35.61
C TYR A 159 -20.51 -5.35 -34.47
N THR A 160 -19.22 -5.23 -34.16
CA THR A 160 -18.61 -5.79 -32.95
C THR A 160 -18.12 -4.63 -32.09
N SER A 161 -18.59 -4.54 -30.84
CA SER A 161 -18.09 -3.57 -29.86
C SER A 161 -17.29 -4.25 -28.75
N LEU A 162 -16.20 -3.60 -28.35
CA LEU A 162 -15.34 -4.01 -27.25
C LEU A 162 -15.66 -3.12 -26.04
N ARG A 163 -16.07 -3.73 -24.93
CA ARG A 163 -16.31 -3.00 -23.67
C ARG A 163 -15.23 -3.33 -22.67
N LEU A 164 -14.40 -2.37 -22.35
CA LEU A 164 -13.44 -2.46 -21.25
C LEU A 164 -14.13 -2.11 -19.92
N SER A 165 -13.63 -2.64 -18.82
CA SER A 165 -13.99 -2.15 -17.48
C SER A 165 -13.02 -1.05 -17.08
N SER A 166 -13.37 -0.14 -16.18
CA SER A 166 -12.41 0.85 -15.65
C SER A 166 -11.20 0.17 -14.98
N ILE A 167 -10.00 0.77 -15.12
CA ILE A 167 -8.78 0.41 -14.36
C ILE A 167 -9.06 0.21 -12.87
N GLU A 168 -9.69 1.21 -12.26
CA GLU A 168 -10.13 1.20 -10.86
C GLU A 168 -11.63 0.92 -10.83
N SER A 169 -12.05 -0.11 -10.09
CA SER A 169 -13.47 -0.37 -9.82
C SER A 169 -13.90 0.32 -8.53
N ILE A 170 -15.17 0.72 -8.45
CA ILE A 170 -15.73 1.39 -7.28
C ILE A 170 -16.22 0.34 -6.30
N PHE A 171 -15.70 0.37 -5.07
CA PHE A 171 -16.07 -0.57 -4.00
C PHE A 171 -16.64 0.17 -2.80
N PRO A 172 -17.70 -0.35 -2.15
CA PRO A 172 -18.13 0.14 -0.86
C PRO A 172 -17.02 -0.09 0.17
N VAL A 173 -16.81 0.92 1.02
CA VAL A 173 -15.80 0.87 2.07
C VAL A 173 -16.35 0.10 3.28
N ALA A 174 -15.55 -0.84 3.75
CA ALA A 174 -15.78 -1.57 4.99
C ALA A 174 -14.48 -1.59 5.80
N LYS A 175 -14.54 -2.12 7.03
CA LYS A 175 -13.37 -2.29 7.88
C LYS A 175 -13.41 -3.61 8.61
N TYR A 176 -12.22 -4.12 8.94
CA TYR A 176 -12.09 -5.23 9.87
C TYR A 176 -12.54 -4.82 11.28
N GLN A 177 -13.38 -5.66 11.89
CA GLN A 177 -13.86 -5.51 13.25
C GLN A 177 -13.58 -6.79 14.04
N PRO A 178 -12.64 -6.75 15.00
CA PRO A 178 -12.39 -7.89 15.88
C PRO A 178 -13.47 -7.98 16.97
N SER A 179 -13.73 -9.19 17.46
CA SER A 179 -14.65 -9.44 18.59
C SER A 179 -14.05 -9.05 19.95
N ASN A 180 -12.71 -8.97 20.04
CA ASN A 180 -11.97 -8.55 21.22
C ASN A 180 -10.63 -7.90 20.82
N LEU A 181 -9.99 -7.18 21.74
CA LEU A 181 -8.72 -6.47 21.51
C LEU A 181 -7.48 -7.21 22.04
N GLN A 182 -7.63 -8.48 22.45
CA GLN A 182 -6.50 -9.33 22.82
C GLN A 182 -5.82 -9.96 21.60
N PHE A 183 -6.57 -10.07 20.49
CA PHE A 183 -6.11 -10.62 19.21
C PHE A 183 -5.48 -12.02 19.38
N ASP A 184 -6.10 -12.82 20.24
CA ASP A 184 -5.75 -14.21 20.49
C ASP A 184 -6.48 -15.16 19.53
N GLY A 185 -6.21 -16.46 19.62
CA GLY A 185 -6.87 -17.48 18.79
C GLY A 185 -8.39 -17.63 19.01
N LEU A 186 -8.99 -16.87 19.94
CA LEU A 186 -10.44 -16.79 20.14
C LEU A 186 -11.05 -15.57 19.44
N THR A 187 -10.23 -14.72 18.85
CA THR A 187 -10.67 -13.50 18.17
C THR A 187 -11.39 -13.84 16.88
N GLN A 188 -12.66 -13.47 16.82
CA GLN A 188 -13.47 -13.58 15.61
C GLN A 188 -13.40 -12.26 14.86
N TRP A 189 -13.32 -12.34 13.53
CA TRP A 189 -13.25 -11.18 12.66
C TRP A 189 -14.52 -11.05 11.83
N SER A 190 -15.03 -9.84 11.73
CA SER A 190 -16.10 -9.48 10.80
C SER A 190 -15.67 -8.30 9.93
N ILE A 191 -16.27 -8.22 8.74
CA ILE A 191 -16.14 -7.06 7.85
C ILE A 191 -17.43 -6.26 8.01
N VAL A 192 -17.31 -5.05 8.54
CA VAL A 192 -18.45 -4.16 8.81
C VAL A 192 -18.36 -2.93 7.92
N ASP A 193 -19.51 -2.50 7.39
CA ASP A 193 -19.58 -1.28 6.59
C ASP A 193 -19.22 -0.05 7.44
N VAL A 194 -18.56 0.94 6.83
CA VAL A 194 -18.24 2.20 7.51
C VAL A 194 -19.40 3.18 7.42
N GLU A 195 -19.56 4.01 8.45
CA GLU A 195 -20.57 5.07 8.50
C GLU A 195 -19.91 6.45 8.63
N PRO A 196 -20.28 7.43 7.78
CA PRO A 196 -21.25 7.32 6.69
C PRO A 196 -20.75 6.40 5.56
N SER A 197 -21.67 5.74 4.85
CA SER A 197 -21.34 4.92 3.69
C SER A 197 -20.47 5.69 2.69
N GLN A 198 -19.36 5.05 2.29
CA GLN A 198 -18.35 5.61 1.38
C GLN A 198 -18.04 4.60 0.29
N ASN A 199 -17.58 5.11 -0.86
CA ASN A 199 -17.10 4.30 -1.97
C ASN A 199 -15.70 4.75 -2.37
N THR A 200 -14.84 3.79 -2.68
CA THR A 200 -13.44 4.06 -3.06
C THR A 200 -13.12 3.36 -4.38
N PRO A 201 -12.52 4.07 -5.36
CA PRO A 201 -11.92 3.44 -6.52
C PRO A 201 -10.67 2.65 -6.11
N TRP A 202 -10.57 1.38 -6.50
CA TRP A 202 -9.40 0.54 -6.21
C TRP A 202 -9.09 -0.45 -7.33
N ILE A 203 -7.86 -0.97 -7.35
CA ILE A 203 -7.43 -1.98 -8.33
C ILE A 203 -8.05 -3.33 -7.98
N PRO A 204 -8.88 -3.91 -8.87
CA PRO A 204 -9.66 -5.10 -8.55
C PRO A 204 -8.90 -6.40 -8.84
N VAL A 205 -7.77 -6.33 -9.55
CA VAL A 205 -6.93 -7.47 -9.89
C VAL A 205 -5.90 -7.72 -8.79
N ASN A 206 -5.76 -8.98 -8.38
CA ASN A 206 -4.61 -9.41 -7.60
C ASN A 206 -3.42 -9.59 -8.54
N VAL A 207 -2.41 -8.73 -8.43
CA VAL A 207 -1.27 -8.72 -9.35
C VAL A 207 -0.27 -9.87 -9.14
N ILE A 208 -0.42 -10.63 -8.05
CA ILE A 208 0.37 -11.82 -7.75
C ILE A 208 -0.32 -13.08 -8.27
N ASP A 209 -1.62 -13.18 -8.06
CA ASP A 209 -2.46 -14.26 -8.60
C ASP A 209 -3.73 -13.66 -9.24
N PRO A 210 -3.65 -13.24 -10.52
CA PRO A 210 -4.75 -12.56 -11.20
C PRO A 210 -5.96 -13.47 -11.47
N GLY A 211 -5.79 -14.80 -11.38
CA GLY A 211 -6.85 -15.74 -11.72
C GLY A 211 -7.36 -15.61 -13.17
N SER A 212 -8.50 -16.24 -13.46
CA SER A 212 -9.08 -16.28 -14.81
C SER A 212 -9.94 -15.06 -15.17
N LYS A 213 -10.32 -14.21 -14.20
CA LYS A 213 -11.18 -13.02 -14.39
C LYS A 213 -10.43 -11.86 -15.07
N TYR A 214 -9.10 -11.87 -15.01
CA TYR A 214 -8.23 -10.82 -15.55
C TYR A 214 -7.24 -11.40 -16.59
N PRO A 215 -7.75 -11.97 -17.71
CA PRO A 215 -6.90 -12.63 -18.70
C PRO A 215 -5.95 -11.64 -19.39
N TRP A 216 -6.34 -10.36 -19.50
CA TRP A 216 -5.51 -9.32 -20.08
C TRP A 216 -4.31 -8.96 -19.21
N PHE A 217 -4.49 -8.97 -17.89
CA PHE A 217 -3.37 -8.87 -16.97
C PHE A 217 -2.37 -10.00 -17.25
N SER A 218 -2.84 -11.25 -17.25
CA SER A 218 -2.00 -12.43 -17.45
C SER A 218 -1.33 -12.48 -18.83
N GLU A 219 -2.02 -12.03 -19.88
CA GLU A 219 -1.53 -12.14 -21.26
C GLU A 219 -0.61 -10.98 -21.65
N TYR A 220 -0.93 -9.75 -21.26
CA TYR A 220 -0.30 -8.55 -21.80
C TYR A 220 0.51 -7.73 -20.78
N CYS A 221 0.12 -7.73 -19.51
CA CYS A 221 0.85 -6.97 -18.49
C CYS A 221 2.25 -7.52 -18.29
N ARG A 222 3.23 -6.65 -18.06
CA ARG A 222 4.64 -7.01 -17.82
C ARG A 222 5.11 -6.36 -16.52
N PRO A 223 4.68 -6.88 -15.35
CA PRO A 223 5.12 -6.35 -14.07
C PRO A 223 6.63 -6.49 -13.89
N HIS A 224 7.25 -5.48 -13.28
CA HIS A 224 8.65 -5.49 -12.88
C HIS A 224 8.76 -5.83 -11.40
N THR A 225 9.56 -6.83 -11.05
CA THR A 225 9.83 -7.15 -9.65
C THR A 225 11.17 -6.58 -9.21
N VAL A 226 11.16 -5.79 -8.13
CA VAL A 226 12.36 -5.19 -7.54
C VAL A 226 12.40 -5.55 -6.06
N MET A 227 13.51 -6.12 -5.60
CA MET A 227 13.75 -6.39 -4.19
C MET A 227 14.80 -5.42 -3.66
N LEU A 228 14.45 -4.72 -2.58
CA LEU A 228 15.30 -3.79 -1.84
C LEU A 228 15.72 -4.44 -0.52
N HIS A 229 16.99 -4.29 -0.17
CA HIS A 229 17.55 -4.69 1.11
C HIS A 229 17.89 -3.48 1.98
N ALA A 230 18.20 -3.71 3.26
CA ALA A 230 18.69 -2.67 4.16
C ALA A 230 19.83 -1.85 3.52
N GLY A 231 19.63 -0.53 3.45
CA GLY A 231 20.55 0.43 2.81
C GLY A 231 20.16 0.82 1.37
N ASP A 232 19.28 0.07 0.72
CA ASP A 232 18.79 0.39 -0.62
C ASP A 232 17.74 1.51 -0.59
N MET A 233 17.70 2.26 -1.68
CA MET A 233 16.72 3.30 -1.94
C MET A 233 16.12 3.10 -3.34
N LEU A 234 14.78 3.11 -3.42
CA LEU A 234 14.02 3.10 -4.66
C LEU A 234 13.40 4.48 -4.88
N TYR A 235 13.67 5.06 -6.05
CA TYR A 235 12.79 6.09 -6.59
C TYR A 235 11.61 5.39 -7.29
N LEU A 236 10.44 5.50 -6.69
CA LEU A 236 9.17 5.04 -7.24
C LEU A 236 8.44 6.25 -7.84
N PRO A 237 8.39 6.38 -9.18
CA PRO A 237 7.83 7.56 -9.82
C PRO A 237 6.32 7.68 -9.61
N SER A 238 5.82 8.91 -9.65
CA SER A 238 4.37 9.17 -9.53
C SER A 238 3.55 8.35 -10.54
N LEU A 239 2.34 7.96 -10.11
CA LEU A 239 1.37 7.16 -10.86
C LEU A 239 1.75 5.71 -11.16
N TRP A 240 2.95 5.25 -10.80
CA TRP A 240 3.30 3.83 -10.95
C TRP A 240 2.46 2.96 -10.02
N PHE A 241 1.86 1.92 -10.60
CA PHE A 241 1.13 0.95 -9.81
C PHE A 241 2.12 0.03 -9.12
N HIS A 242 1.89 -0.23 -7.85
CA HIS A 242 2.81 -1.01 -7.05
C HIS A 242 2.08 -1.85 -6.01
N HIS A 243 2.54 -3.08 -5.85
CA HIS A 243 2.18 -4.00 -4.78
C HIS A 243 3.45 -4.30 -3.98
N VAL A 244 3.34 -4.32 -2.65
CA VAL A 244 4.52 -4.39 -1.77
C VAL A 244 4.40 -5.55 -0.79
N GLN A 245 5.39 -6.43 -0.85
CA GLN A 245 5.65 -7.46 0.17
C GLN A 245 6.91 -7.10 0.94
N GLN A 246 7.12 -7.75 2.08
CA GLN A 246 8.30 -7.53 2.91
C GLN A 246 8.80 -8.82 3.52
N THR A 247 10.04 -8.83 3.97
CA THR A 247 10.59 -9.93 4.77
C THR A 247 11.25 -9.34 6.00
N SER A 248 10.88 -9.86 7.17
CA SER A 248 11.46 -9.45 8.43
C SER A 248 12.89 -9.98 8.56
N GLU A 249 13.68 -9.34 9.41
CA GLU A 249 14.92 -9.92 9.90
C GLU A 249 14.97 -9.87 11.44
N PRO A 250 15.76 -10.73 12.09
CA PRO A 250 16.01 -10.63 13.52
C PRO A 250 16.76 -9.34 13.87
N LEU A 251 16.23 -8.58 14.82
CA LEU A 251 16.77 -7.34 15.36
C LEU A 251 16.99 -7.48 16.87
N ASP A 252 17.52 -6.44 17.52
CA ASP A 252 17.77 -6.45 18.96
C ASP A 252 16.44 -6.30 19.72
N GLY A 253 15.95 -7.44 20.22
CA GLY A 253 14.72 -7.55 21.02
C GLY A 253 13.42 -7.82 20.24
N PHE A 254 13.46 -7.93 18.90
CA PHE A 254 12.28 -8.19 18.04
C PHE A 254 12.68 -8.67 16.63
N SER A 255 11.72 -8.94 15.75
CA SER A 255 11.95 -9.21 14.32
C SER A 255 10.96 -8.41 13.48
N ALA A 256 11.47 -7.69 12.48
CA ALA A 256 10.65 -6.85 11.60
C ALA A 256 11.39 -6.47 10.31
N ALA A 257 10.65 -6.00 9.31
CA ALA A 257 11.14 -5.15 8.24
C ALA A 257 10.88 -3.68 8.62
N ILE A 258 11.86 -2.81 8.40
CA ILE A 258 11.75 -1.38 8.71
C ILE A 258 12.09 -0.58 7.45
N ALA A 259 11.23 0.37 7.10
CA ALA A 259 11.48 1.29 6.01
C ALA A 259 10.97 2.70 6.33
N ILE A 260 11.52 3.68 5.62
CA ILE A 260 10.97 5.04 5.57
C ILE A 260 10.74 5.44 4.13
N ASN A 261 9.81 6.35 3.90
CA ASN A 261 9.67 6.94 2.59
C ASN A 261 9.41 8.45 2.67
N TYR A 262 9.87 9.18 1.65
CA TYR A 262 9.64 10.60 1.48
C TYR A 262 8.73 10.80 0.27
N TRP A 263 7.60 11.46 0.48
CA TRP A 263 6.65 11.81 -0.57
C TRP A 263 6.81 13.27 -0.96
N TYR A 264 7.04 13.50 -2.24
CA TYR A 264 7.02 14.83 -2.86
C TYR A 264 5.85 14.88 -3.82
N ASP A 265 4.97 15.87 -3.69
CA ASP A 265 3.78 15.99 -4.55
C ASP A 265 4.22 16.00 -6.02
N MET A 266 3.48 15.28 -6.86
CA MET A 266 3.82 15.19 -8.26
C MET A 266 3.65 16.54 -8.97
N SER A 267 4.25 16.67 -10.15
CA SER A 267 3.88 17.77 -11.05
C SER A 267 2.69 17.34 -11.90
N PHE A 268 1.57 18.05 -11.77
CA PHE A 268 0.36 17.86 -12.58
C PHE A 268 0.52 18.43 -13.99
N ASP A 269 1.46 17.84 -14.75
CA ASP A 269 1.85 18.27 -16.09
C ASP A 269 1.21 17.41 -17.20
N VAL A 270 1.79 17.46 -18.39
CA VAL A 270 1.31 16.71 -19.55
C VAL A 270 1.26 15.20 -19.31
N LYS A 271 2.13 14.63 -18.46
CA LYS A 271 2.12 13.19 -18.13
C LYS A 271 0.84 12.82 -17.38
N HIS A 272 0.41 13.65 -16.44
CA HIS A 272 -0.85 13.47 -15.74
C HIS A 272 -2.04 13.60 -16.69
N ALA A 273 -2.02 14.60 -17.59
CA ALA A 273 -3.06 14.75 -18.61
C ALA A 273 -3.16 13.52 -19.55
N TYR A 274 -2.03 12.96 -19.98
CA TYR A 274 -2.00 11.73 -20.78
C TYR A 274 -2.45 10.50 -20.00
N PHE A 275 -2.10 10.40 -18.72
CA PHE A 275 -2.61 9.34 -17.86
C PHE A 275 -4.13 9.40 -17.74
N LEU A 276 -4.68 10.60 -17.49
CA LEU A 276 -6.14 10.80 -17.48
C LEU A 276 -6.76 10.48 -18.84
N PHE A 277 -6.11 10.83 -19.96
CA PHE A 277 -6.58 10.43 -21.28
C PHE A 277 -6.62 8.91 -21.45
N VAL A 278 -5.59 8.17 -21.03
CA VAL A 278 -5.57 6.69 -21.10
C VAL A 278 -6.70 6.11 -20.24
N LYS A 279 -6.88 6.62 -19.02
CA LYS A 279 -7.96 6.24 -18.11
C LYS A 279 -9.35 6.55 -18.68
N ASP A 280 -9.53 7.71 -19.30
CA ASP A 280 -10.81 8.17 -19.82
C ASP A 280 -11.16 7.56 -21.18
N LEU A 281 -10.16 7.31 -22.04
CA LEU A 281 -10.35 6.68 -23.36
C LEU A 281 -11.04 5.32 -23.19
N GLU A 282 -10.64 4.58 -22.16
CA GLU A 282 -11.30 3.34 -21.77
C GLU A 282 -12.80 3.58 -21.49
N SER A 283 -13.12 4.60 -20.68
CA SER A 283 -14.49 4.96 -20.31
C SER A 283 -15.35 5.53 -21.44
N LYS A 284 -14.74 6.14 -22.47
CA LYS A 284 -15.44 6.84 -23.58
C LYS A 284 -15.62 5.98 -24.82
N LEU A 285 -14.81 4.93 -25.02
CA LEU A 285 -15.12 3.83 -25.94
C LEU A 285 -16.48 3.16 -25.62
N HIS A 286 -17.11 3.52 -24.48
CA HIS A 286 -18.42 3.05 -24.04
C HIS A 286 -19.63 3.84 -24.57
N GLN A 287 -19.47 5.08 -25.07
CA GLN A 287 -20.64 5.96 -25.34
C GLN A 287 -21.11 5.98 -26.82
N ASP A 288 -20.25 5.67 -27.79
CA ASP A 288 -20.56 5.80 -29.23
C ASP A 288 -20.90 4.46 -29.93
N THR A 289 -21.86 3.69 -29.41
CA THR A 289 -22.40 2.50 -30.11
C THR A 289 -23.85 2.64 -30.57
N ASN A 290 -24.36 3.88 -30.69
CA ASN A 290 -25.72 4.19 -31.19
C ASN A 290 -25.72 5.12 -32.43
N MET A 291 -24.70 5.04 -33.29
CA MET A 291 -24.75 5.62 -34.64
C MET A 291 -24.81 4.54 -35.70
#